data_AF-A0A0U1DAR1-F1
#
_entry.id   AF-A0A0U1DAR1-F1
#
_cell.length_a   1.000
_cell.length_b   1.000
_cell.length_c   1.000
_cell.angle_alpha   90.00
_cell.angle_beta   90.00
_cell.angle_gamma   90.00
#
_symmetry.space_group_name_H-M   'P 1'
#
loop_
_entity.id
_entity.type
_entity.pdbx_description
1 polymer ?
#
loop_
_entity_poly.entity_id
_entity_poly.type
_entity_poly.pdbx_seq_one_letter_code
_entity_poly.pdbx_strand_id
1 'polypeptide(L)'
;MAVKGVNKALVPLSSPSRVDITVGGQKLKRGIKLWPVGVSILKSELFQLLNILKEEEGKALPGYCHFPEYAPEYFKQLTAEQLVSKVVKGYTKQEWQKVRERNEVLDCRIYARAASIALGIDRWPESKWNSLSGKIESKKPKKVRQSKWLENV
;
A
#
# COMPACT_ATOMS: atom_id res chain seq x y z
N MET A 1 11.19 1.80 2.48
CA MET A 1 11.39 0.33 2.34
C MET A 1 11.87 0.06 0.92
N ALA A 2 13.04 -0.58 0.73
CA ALA A 2 13.46 -0.97 -0.62
C ALA A 2 12.78 -2.30 -1.00
N VAL A 3 12.16 -2.34 -2.18
CA VAL A 3 11.31 -3.46 -2.60
C VAL A 3 11.79 -4.05 -3.93
N LYS A 4 11.53 -5.35 -4.11
CA LYS A 4 11.68 -6.04 -5.39
C LYS A 4 10.44 -6.86 -5.67
N GLY A 5 9.76 -6.61 -6.78
CA GLY A 5 8.61 -7.41 -7.21
C GLY A 5 9.02 -8.83 -7.63
N VAL A 6 8.24 -9.82 -7.21
CA VAL A 6 8.43 -11.23 -7.52
C VAL A 6 7.12 -11.82 -8.03
N ASN A 7 7.09 -12.21 -9.31
CA ASN A 7 5.87 -12.69 -9.97
C ASN A 7 5.44 -14.10 -9.49
N LYS A 8 6.38 -14.93 -9.04
CA LYS A 8 6.14 -16.31 -8.58
C LYS A 8 6.50 -16.46 -7.09
N ALA A 9 6.05 -15.52 -6.27
CA ALA A 9 6.21 -15.63 -4.82
C ALA A 9 5.20 -16.62 -4.24
N LEU A 10 5.55 -17.27 -3.12
CA LEU A 10 4.63 -18.13 -2.35
C LEU A 10 3.83 -17.34 -1.31
N VAL A 11 4.30 -16.15 -0.94
CA VAL A 11 3.70 -15.27 0.08
C VAL A 11 3.62 -13.83 -0.43
N PRO A 12 2.68 -13.01 0.07
CA PRO A 12 2.55 -11.61 -0.35
C PRO A 12 3.80 -10.75 -0.07
N LEU A 13 4.48 -11.02 1.04
CA LEU A 13 5.72 -10.35 1.43
C LEU A 13 6.67 -11.39 2.04
N SER A 14 7.85 -11.55 1.46
CA SER A 14 8.88 -12.45 2.01
C SER A 14 9.80 -11.72 2.99
N SER A 15 10.51 -12.49 3.82
CA SER A 15 11.53 -11.96 4.72
C SER A 15 12.58 -11.14 3.96
N PRO A 16 13.00 -9.98 4.50
CA PRO A 16 13.97 -9.13 3.84
C PRO A 16 15.37 -9.74 3.85
N SER A 17 16.11 -9.57 2.76
CA SER A 17 17.52 -9.91 2.67
C SER A 17 18.40 -8.67 2.71
N ARG A 18 19.59 -8.75 3.31
CA ARG A 18 20.58 -7.67 3.23
C ARG A 18 21.34 -7.77 1.92
N VAL A 19 21.32 -6.71 1.13
CA VAL A 19 22.03 -6.64 -0.15
C VAL A 19 23.07 -5.53 -0.14
N ASP A 20 24.12 -5.75 -0.92
CA ASP A 20 25.18 -4.77 -1.13
C ASP A 20 24.67 -3.68 -2.07
N ILE A 21 25.05 -2.43 -1.80
CA ILE A 21 24.72 -1.28 -2.65
C ILE A 21 26.00 -0.52 -3.01
N THR A 22 26.05 0.01 -4.22
CA THR A 22 27.12 0.91 -4.64
C THR A 22 26.62 2.34 -4.55
N VAL A 23 27.28 3.18 -3.75
CA VAL A 23 26.97 4.61 -3.61
C VAL A 23 28.23 5.40 -3.89
N GLY A 24 28.20 6.30 -4.88
CA GLY A 24 29.36 7.13 -5.24
C GLY A 24 30.61 6.33 -5.63
N GLY A 25 30.45 5.16 -6.26
CA GLY A 25 31.57 4.27 -6.65
C GLY A 25 32.09 3.36 -5.54
N GLN A 26 31.65 3.55 -4.28
CA GLN A 26 32.04 2.69 -3.16
C GLN A 26 30.97 1.62 -2.91
N LYS A 27 31.40 0.36 -2.75
CA LYS A 27 30.52 -0.77 -2.39
C LYS A 27 30.29 -0.82 -0.89
N LEU A 28 29.07 -0.52 -0.46
CA LEU A 28 28.62 -0.73 0.90
C LEU A 28 28.03 -2.14 1.04
N LYS A 29 28.76 -3.03 1.71
CA LYS A 29 28.30 -4.39 1.96
C LYS A 29 27.07 -4.39 2.89
N ARG A 30 26.03 -5.15 2.54
CA ARG A 30 24.79 -5.33 3.30
C ARG A 30 24.11 -4.00 3.68
N GLY A 31 24.29 -2.98 2.85
CA GLY A 31 23.88 -1.60 3.13
C GLY A 31 22.37 -1.36 3.14
N ILE A 32 21.57 -2.26 2.55
CA ILE A 32 20.11 -2.13 2.55
C ILE A 32 19.39 -3.46 2.77
N LYS A 33 18.22 -3.39 3.41
CA LYS A 33 17.27 -4.50 3.51
C LYS A 33 16.33 -4.45 2.30
N LEU A 34 16.45 -5.43 1.41
CA LEU A 34 15.59 -5.60 0.24
C LEU A 34 14.43 -6.53 0.59
N TRP A 35 13.20 -6.07 0.34
CA TRP A 35 11.97 -6.81 0.62
C TRP A 35 11.40 -7.40 -0.67
N PRO A 36 11.33 -8.73 -0.82
CA PRO A 36 10.67 -9.36 -1.94
C PRO A 36 9.14 -9.26 -1.78
N VAL A 37 8.48 -8.65 -2.75
CA VAL A 37 7.03 -8.42 -2.77
C VAL A 37 6.38 -9.35 -3.79
N GLY A 38 5.46 -10.19 -3.34
CA GLY A 38 4.68 -11.11 -4.15
C GLY A 38 3.57 -10.40 -4.93
N VAL A 39 3.96 -9.69 -6.00
CA VAL A 39 3.06 -8.80 -6.75
C VAL A 39 1.85 -9.53 -7.33
N SER A 40 2.02 -10.76 -7.83
CA SER A 40 0.91 -11.52 -8.41
C SER A 40 -0.15 -11.89 -7.36
N ILE A 41 0.29 -12.27 -6.15
CA ILE A 41 -0.62 -12.61 -5.05
C ILE A 41 -1.41 -11.38 -4.62
N LEU A 42 -0.70 -10.26 -4.42
CA LEU A 42 -1.31 -8.99 -4.01
C LEU A 42 -2.27 -8.44 -5.07
N LYS A 43 -1.97 -8.64 -6.37
CA LYS A 43 -2.90 -8.30 -7.46
C LYS A 43 -4.16 -9.14 -7.38
N SER A 44 -4.04 -10.46 -7.22
CA SER A 44 -5.20 -11.34 -7.05
C SER A 44 -6.02 -10.98 -5.80
N GLU A 45 -5.39 -10.67 -4.68
CA GLU A 45 -6.06 -10.18 -3.46
C GLU A 45 -6.84 -8.89 -3.75
N LEU A 46 -6.18 -7.88 -4.33
CA LEU A 46 -6.81 -6.61 -4.67
C LEU A 46 -8.02 -6.78 -5.59
N PHE A 47 -7.90 -7.58 -6.65
CA PHE A 47 -9.00 -7.80 -7.60
C PHE A 47 -10.19 -8.52 -6.95
N GLN A 48 -9.95 -9.45 -6.02
CA GLN A 48 -11.02 -10.05 -5.22
C GLN A 48 -11.71 -9.01 -4.34
N LEU A 49 -10.95 -8.13 -3.67
CA LEU A 49 -11.50 -7.06 -2.83
C LEU A 49 -12.28 -6.00 -3.64
N LEU A 50 -11.86 -5.72 -4.88
CA LEU A 50 -12.58 -4.81 -5.79
C LEU A 50 -13.94 -5.36 -6.23
N ASN A 51 -14.13 -6.67 -6.20
CA ASN A 51 -15.40 -7.32 -6.53
C ASN A 51 -16.37 -7.39 -5.34
N ILE A 52 -15.95 -7.00 -4.14
CA ILE A 52 -16.85 -6.93 -2.99
C ILE A 52 -17.78 -5.73 -3.19
N LEU A 53 -19.09 -6.00 -3.25
CA LEU A 53 -20.12 -4.98 -3.40
C LEU A 53 -20.67 -4.56 -2.03
N LYS A 54 -21.31 -3.38 -2.00
CA LYS A 54 -22.14 -2.98 -0.84
C LYS A 54 -23.43 -3.79 -0.84
N GLU A 55 -23.97 -4.05 0.34
CA GLU A 55 -25.33 -4.57 0.48
C GLU A 55 -26.35 -3.53 -0.06
N GLU A 56 -27.58 -3.98 -0.34
CA GLU A 56 -28.66 -3.13 -0.84
C GLU A 56 -28.94 -1.93 0.09
N GLU A 57 -28.71 -2.09 1.39
CA GLU A 57 -28.85 -1.05 2.42
C GLU A 57 -27.66 -0.07 2.46
N GLY A 58 -26.70 -0.18 1.54
CA GLY A 58 -25.52 0.68 1.44
C GLY A 58 -24.40 0.36 2.44
N LYS A 59 -24.58 -0.70 3.26
CA LYS A 59 -23.57 -1.17 4.20
C LYS A 59 -22.41 -1.83 3.48
N ALA A 60 -21.19 -1.40 3.80
CA ALA A 60 -19.97 -1.96 3.22
C ALA A 60 -19.61 -3.27 3.94
N LEU A 61 -19.42 -4.33 3.17
CA LEU A 61 -18.91 -5.60 3.67
C LEU A 61 -17.43 -5.50 4.06
N PRO A 62 -16.93 -6.33 4.99
CA PRO A 62 -15.50 -6.41 5.27
C PRO A 62 -14.69 -6.66 3.99
N GLY A 63 -13.63 -5.88 3.79
CA GLY A 63 -12.80 -5.93 2.58
C GLY A 63 -13.29 -5.03 1.43
N TYR A 64 -14.44 -4.37 1.57
CA TYR A 64 -14.90 -3.37 0.60
C TYR A 64 -13.86 -2.26 0.40
N CYS A 65 -13.50 -1.98 -0.85
CA CYS A 65 -12.56 -0.93 -1.17
C CYS A 65 -13.23 0.44 -1.16
N HIS A 66 -12.97 1.23 -0.12
CA HIS A 66 -13.42 2.63 -0.06
C HIS A 66 -12.52 3.54 -0.91
N PHE A 67 -13.14 4.37 -1.74
CA PHE A 67 -12.47 5.38 -2.55
C PHE A 67 -13.10 6.76 -2.33
N PRO A 68 -12.29 7.82 -2.18
CA PRO A 68 -12.72 9.19 -2.44
C PRO A 68 -13.27 9.36 -3.86
N GLU A 69 -13.83 10.52 -4.13
CA GLU A 69 -14.18 10.92 -5.50
C GLU A 69 -12.90 11.10 -6.33
N TYR A 70 -12.62 10.13 -7.19
CA TYR A 70 -11.50 10.15 -8.12
C TYR A 70 -12.01 10.20 -9.55
N ALA A 71 -11.21 10.80 -10.44
CA ALA A 71 -11.49 10.79 -11.87
C ALA A 71 -11.54 9.33 -12.41
N PRO A 72 -12.34 9.05 -13.45
CA PRO A 72 -12.45 7.71 -14.05
C PRO A 72 -11.11 7.09 -14.46
N GLU A 73 -10.14 7.94 -14.83
CA GLU A 73 -8.79 7.53 -15.20
C GLU A 73 -8.05 6.80 -14.07
N TYR A 74 -8.29 7.18 -12.81
CA TYR A 74 -7.72 6.49 -11.65
C TYR A 74 -8.12 5.01 -11.63
N PHE A 75 -9.41 4.73 -11.85
CA PHE A 75 -9.94 3.36 -11.84
C PHE A 75 -9.48 2.56 -13.06
N LYS A 76 -9.28 3.22 -14.21
CA LYS A 76 -8.67 2.59 -15.40
C LYS A 76 -7.23 2.16 -15.12
N GLN A 77 -6.45 2.98 -14.41
CA GLN A 77 -5.08 2.65 -14.02
C GLN A 77 -5.02 1.60 -12.90
N LEU A 78 -5.95 1.65 -11.94
CA LEU A 78 -6.09 0.64 -10.88
C LEU A 78 -6.38 -0.76 -11.46
N THR A 79 -7.07 -0.81 -12.59
CA THR A 79 -7.44 -2.04 -13.31
C THR A 79 -6.64 -2.22 -14.62
N ALA A 80 -5.43 -1.65 -14.70
CA ALA A 80 -4.61 -1.63 -15.91
C ALA A 80 -4.00 -2.98 -16.31
N GLU A 81 -4.15 -4.01 -15.49
CA GLU A 81 -3.70 -5.37 -15.76
C GLU A 81 -4.84 -6.37 -15.60
N GLN A 82 -4.75 -7.51 -16.28
CA GLN A 82 -5.71 -8.60 -16.16
C GLN A 82 -4.98 -9.95 -16.10
N LEU A 83 -5.56 -10.90 -15.38
CA LEU A 83 -5.06 -12.28 -15.31
C LEU A 83 -5.58 -13.06 -16.52
N VAL A 84 -4.68 -13.37 -17.46
CA VAL A 84 -5.01 -14.06 -18.71
C VAL A 84 -4.51 -15.50 -18.64
N SER A 85 -5.37 -16.45 -19.02
CA SER A 85 -5.00 -17.86 -19.18
C SER A 85 -4.51 -18.11 -20.60
N LYS A 86 -3.25 -18.52 -20.76
CA LYS A 86 -2.62 -18.83 -22.05
C LYS A 86 -2.16 -20.28 -22.08
N VAL A 87 -2.45 -20.97 -23.19
CA VAL A 87 -1.93 -22.33 -23.40
C VAL A 87 -0.51 -22.24 -23.96
N VAL A 88 0.46 -22.82 -23.24
CA VAL A 88 1.87 -22.87 -23.64
C VAL A 88 2.31 -24.33 -23.58
N LYS A 89 2.72 -24.89 -24.73
CA LYS A 89 3.15 -26.30 -24.85
C LYS A 89 2.12 -27.30 -24.29
N GLY A 90 0.83 -27.05 -24.51
CA GLY A 90 -0.26 -27.90 -24.03
C GLY A 90 -0.70 -27.67 -22.58
N TYR A 91 -0.03 -26.79 -21.83
CA TYR A 91 -0.41 -26.48 -20.44
C TYR A 91 -1.03 -25.08 -20.34
N THR A 92 -2.14 -24.97 -19.62
CA THR A 92 -2.74 -23.67 -19.28
C THR A 92 -1.90 -22.98 -18.22
N LYS A 93 -1.39 -21.79 -18.55
CA LYS A 93 -0.62 -20.95 -17.65
C LYS A 93 -1.32 -19.60 -17.51
N GLN A 94 -1.48 -19.16 -16.27
CA GLN A 94 -1.99 -17.82 -16.00
C GLN A 94 -0.84 -16.81 -15.94
N GLU A 95 -1.02 -15.67 -16.59
CA GLU A 95 -0.09 -14.55 -16.54
C GLU A 95 -0.84 -13.22 -16.43
N TRP A 96 -0.31 -12.32 -15.60
CA TRP A 96 -0.79 -10.95 -15.53
C TRP A 96 -0.29 -10.19 -16.76
N GLN A 97 -1.23 -9.71 -17.57
CA GLN A 97 -0.95 -8.95 -18.77
C GLN A 97 -1.40 -7.51 -18.58
N LYS A 98 -0.50 -6.58 -18.93
CA LYS A 98 -0.79 -5.14 -18.96
C LYS A 98 -1.67 -4.82 -20.16
N VAL A 99 -2.88 -4.33 -19.88
CA VAL A 99 -3.91 -3.98 -20.89
C VAL A 99 -3.98 -2.48 -21.17
N ARG A 100 -3.30 -1.65 -20.36
CA ARG A 100 -3.21 -0.20 -20.54
C ARG A 100 -1.78 0.29 -20.39
N GLU A 101 -1.45 1.43 -20.98
CA GLU A 101 -0.11 2.00 -20.92
C GLU A 101 0.27 2.46 -19.49
N ARG A 102 -0.67 3.03 -18.74
CA ARG A 102 -0.48 3.55 -17.38
C ARG A 102 -1.04 2.60 -16.33
N ASN A 103 -0.25 2.25 -15.33
CA ASN A 103 -0.57 1.30 -14.25
C ASN A 103 -0.02 1.74 -12.87
N GLU A 104 0.42 2.98 -12.74
CA GLU A 104 1.08 3.52 -11.55
C GLU A 104 0.17 3.40 -10.31
N VAL A 105 -1.14 3.64 -10.49
CA VAL A 105 -2.14 3.50 -9.43
C VAL A 105 -2.21 2.07 -8.89
N LEU A 106 -2.21 1.07 -9.78
CA LEU A 106 -2.20 -0.33 -9.38
C LEU A 106 -0.93 -0.64 -8.58
N ASP A 107 0.24 -0.29 -9.11
CA ASP A 107 1.53 -0.57 -8.45
C ASP A 107 1.64 0.14 -7.09
N CYS A 108 1.18 1.38 -6.98
CA CYS A 108 1.10 2.11 -5.71
C CYS A 108 0.21 1.38 -4.70
N ARG A 109 -0.97 0.89 -5.10
CA ARG A 109 -1.88 0.16 -4.21
C ARG A 109 -1.25 -1.16 -3.73
N ILE A 110 -0.58 -1.87 -4.63
CA ILE A 110 0.13 -3.13 -4.31
C ILE A 110 1.26 -2.88 -3.30
N TYR A 111 2.09 -1.85 -3.51
CA TYR A 111 3.16 -1.53 -2.57
C TYR A 111 2.66 -0.98 -1.24
N ALA A 112 1.55 -0.23 -1.22
CA ALA A 112 0.90 0.17 0.02
C ALA A 112 0.43 -1.05 0.82
N ARG A 113 -0.17 -2.05 0.17
CA ARG A 113 -0.56 -3.31 0.83
C ARG A 113 0.66 -4.10 1.31
N ALA A 114 1.74 -4.15 0.53
CA ALA A 114 2.99 -4.77 0.98
C ALA A 114 3.56 -4.08 2.24
N ALA A 115 3.52 -2.74 2.29
CA ALA A 115 3.93 -1.98 3.45
C ALA A 115 3.02 -2.20 4.67
N SER A 116 1.70 -2.34 4.47
CA SER A 116 0.78 -2.65 5.56
C SER A 116 1.07 -4.01 6.19
N ILE A 117 1.41 -5.02 5.38
CA ILE A 117 1.84 -6.34 5.84
C ILE A 117 3.15 -6.23 6.63
N ALA A 118 4.13 -5.49 6.11
CA ALA A 118 5.41 -5.28 6.79
C ALA A 118 5.25 -4.62 8.18
N LEU A 119 4.31 -3.69 8.30
CA LEU A 119 3.97 -3.00 9.54
C LEU A 119 3.02 -3.80 10.45
N GLY A 120 2.48 -4.92 9.97
CA GLY A 120 1.51 -5.74 10.67
C GLY A 120 0.20 -5.02 10.97
N ILE A 121 -0.23 -4.10 10.09
CA ILE A 121 -1.41 -3.24 10.27
C ILE A 121 -2.67 -4.07 10.58
N ASP A 122 -2.84 -5.21 9.90
CA ASP A 122 -4.00 -6.09 10.07
C ASP A 122 -4.15 -6.67 11.49
N ARG A 123 -3.10 -6.59 12.32
CA ARG A 123 -3.06 -7.08 13.70
C ARG A 123 -3.05 -5.96 14.74
N TRP A 124 -3.20 -4.71 14.31
CA TRP A 124 -3.18 -3.59 15.24
C TRP A 124 -4.44 -3.58 16.11
N PRO A 125 -4.30 -3.44 17.45
CA PRO A 125 -5.46 -3.27 18.32
C PRO A 125 -6.06 -1.88 18.12
N GLU A 126 -7.33 -1.74 18.52
CA GLU A 126 -8.07 -0.48 18.45
C GLU A 126 -7.35 0.67 19.17
N SER A 127 -6.63 0.39 20.26
CA SER A 127 -5.83 1.38 20.98
C SER A 127 -4.74 2.03 20.11
N LYS A 128 -4.13 1.26 19.19
CA LYS A 128 -3.13 1.77 18.26
C LYS A 128 -3.76 2.58 17.14
N TRP A 129 -4.96 2.21 16.69
CA TRP A 129 -5.71 3.02 15.75
C TRP A 129 -6.12 4.36 16.36
N ASN A 130 -6.60 4.36 17.61
CA ASN A 130 -6.96 5.57 18.33
C ASN A 130 -5.78 6.53 18.57
N SER A 131 -4.58 6.02 18.79
CA SER A 131 -3.40 6.88 18.96
C SER A 131 -2.93 7.53 17.64
N LEU A 132 -3.18 6.87 16.51
CA LEU A 132 -2.85 7.37 15.17
C LEU A 132 -3.93 8.25 14.57
N SER A 133 -5.21 7.96 14.86
CA SER A 133 -6.35 8.71 14.33
C SER A 133 -6.37 10.15 14.80
N GLY A 134 -5.57 10.47 15.83
CA GLY A 134 -5.37 11.82 16.30
C GLY A 134 -6.73 12.47 16.45
N LYS A 135 -7.55 12.03 17.42
CA LYS A 135 -8.38 13.04 18.08
C LYS A 135 -7.40 14.16 18.41
N ILE A 136 -7.50 15.24 17.65
CA ILE A 136 -6.90 16.51 17.97
C ILE A 136 -7.64 16.87 19.24
N GLU A 137 -7.25 16.30 20.38
CA GLU A 137 -7.40 17.00 21.63
C GLU A 137 -6.62 18.27 21.37
N SER A 138 -7.39 19.34 21.09
CA SER A 138 -6.88 20.69 21.02
C SER A 138 -5.91 20.81 22.19
N LYS A 139 -4.61 20.82 21.91
CA LYS A 139 -3.63 21.09 22.96
C LYS A 139 -4.08 22.43 23.52
N LYS A 140 -4.59 22.44 24.76
CA LYS A 140 -5.00 23.68 25.43
C LYS A 140 -3.91 24.70 25.13
N PRO A 141 -4.25 25.88 24.57
CA PRO A 141 -3.24 26.84 24.19
C PRO A 141 -2.33 27.05 25.41
N LYS A 142 -1.02 26.86 25.23
CA LYS A 142 -0.05 27.16 26.29
C LYS A 142 -0.39 28.56 26.78
N LYS A 143 -0.65 28.74 28.08
CA LYS A 143 -0.91 30.05 28.67
C LYS A 143 0.21 30.98 28.20
N VAL A 144 -0.10 31.85 27.25
CA VAL A 144 0.82 32.91 26.84
C VAL A 144 0.92 33.80 28.05
N ARG A 145 2.08 33.80 28.69
CA ARG A 145 2.35 34.69 29.81
C ARG A 145 2.50 36.08 29.20
N GLN A 146 1.40 36.85 29.18
CA GLN A 146 1.46 38.25 28.77
C GLN A 146 2.43 38.96 29.72
N SER A 147 3.50 39.51 29.15
CA SER A 147 4.43 40.35 29.90
C SER A 147 3.73 41.66 30.22
N LYS A 148 3.90 42.13 31.46
CA LYS A 148 3.36 43.41 32.00
C LYS A 148 3.81 44.68 31.25
N TRP A 149 4.58 44.55 30.17
CA TRP A 149 5.21 45.66 29.45
C TRP A 149 4.38 46.18 28.27
N LEU A 150 3.20 45.60 27.98
CA LEU A 150 2.34 46.00 26.86
C LEU A 150 1.10 46.82 27.26
N GLU A 151 0.98 47.25 28.52
CA GLU A 151 -0.18 48.03 28.99
C GLU A 151 0.03 49.56 29.02
N ASN A 152 1.20 50.06 28.61
CA ASN A 152 1.47 51.50 28.53
C ASN A 152 2.07 51.88 27.17
N VAL A 153 1.23 51.99 26.14
CA VAL A 153 1.42 52.87 24.97
C VAL A 153 0.08 53.52 24.67
#